data_AF-A0A4Z0PYM8-F1
#
_entry.id   AF-A0A4Z0PYM8-F1
#
_cell.length_a   1.000
_cell.length_b   1.000
_cell.length_c   1.000
_cell.angle_alpha   90.00
_cell.angle_beta   90.00
_cell.angle_gamma   90.00
#
_symmetry.space_group_name_H-M   'P 1'
#
loop_
_entity.id
_entity.type
_entity.pdbx_description
1 polymer ?
#
loop_
_entity_poly.entity_id
_entity_poly.type
_entity_poly.pdbx_seq_one_letter_code
_entity_poly.pdbx_strand_id
1 'polypeptide(L)'
;MNLSKTAHLTHLRASIAQAASAGNTERQQILKALLSCWNKKGSFLSFAPFLEDDTDRVVQWFVADAFAYAKDEQVVELLMKAAVASINQNYRSTLIWPCIRYDCTKHLEFFTEFILRCSDPGEAMLAGVFVIEAMQGPFEPHTLKQTVHKLLTQDNPATDAAGKLQHEVFRVQAAHALLNKYFGQIDKDWNEDLANATPR
;
A
#
# COMPACT_ATOMS: atom_id res chain seq x y z
N MET A 1 -3.30 -8.85 3.50
CA MET A 1 -4.13 -9.67 2.57
C MET A 1 -5.29 -8.83 2.02
N ASN A 2 -5.35 -8.55 0.70
CA ASN A 2 -6.45 -7.77 0.10
C ASN A 2 -7.64 -8.68 -0.27
N LEU A 3 -8.81 -8.42 0.31
CA LEU A 3 -10.03 -9.19 -0.01
C LEU A 3 -10.57 -8.81 -1.37
N SER A 4 -11.29 -9.71 -2.04
CA SER A 4 -12.12 -9.32 -3.20
C SER A 4 -13.27 -8.41 -2.75
N LYS A 5 -13.80 -7.58 -3.64
CA LYS A 5 -14.99 -6.73 -3.38
C LYS A 5 -16.15 -7.51 -2.76
N THR A 6 -16.45 -8.71 -3.28
CA THR A 6 -17.53 -9.55 -2.76
C THR A 6 -17.21 -10.06 -1.35
N ALA A 7 -15.98 -10.50 -1.11
CA ALA A 7 -15.54 -10.92 0.22
C ALA A 7 -15.60 -9.76 1.22
N HIS A 8 -15.10 -8.57 0.87
CA HIS A 8 -15.20 -7.36 1.70
C HIS A 8 -16.64 -7.10 2.14
N LEU A 9 -17.58 -7.06 1.21
CA LEU A 9 -18.99 -6.80 1.52
C LEU A 9 -19.63 -7.89 2.39
N THR A 10 -19.22 -9.14 2.24
CA THR A 10 -19.67 -10.24 3.11
C THR A 10 -19.14 -10.07 4.53
N HIS A 11 -17.84 -9.82 4.69
CA HIS A 11 -17.22 -9.57 5.99
C HIS A 11 -17.78 -8.31 6.67
N LEU A 12 -18.06 -7.25 5.90
CA LEU A 12 -18.65 -6.00 6.40
C LEU A 12 -20.04 -6.24 6.97
N ARG A 13 -20.90 -6.98 6.26
CA ARG A 13 -22.24 -7.35 6.76
C ARG A 13 -22.16 -8.20 8.03
N ALA A 14 -21.24 -9.16 8.08
CA ALA A 14 -21.02 -9.98 9.27
C ALA A 14 -20.57 -9.13 10.48
N SER A 15 -19.67 -8.18 10.25
CA SER A 15 -19.15 -7.29 11.29
C SER A 15 -20.21 -6.30 11.80
N ILE A 16 -21.12 -5.85 10.93
CA ILE A 16 -22.31 -5.07 11.33
C ILE A 16 -23.22 -5.89 12.24
N ALA A 17 -23.45 -7.17 11.92
CA ALA A 17 -24.28 -8.06 12.73
C ALA A 17 -23.63 -8.34 14.09
N GLN A 18 -22.32 -8.57 14.12
CA GLN A 18 -21.57 -8.77 15.37
C GLN A 18 -21.55 -7.51 16.25
N ALA A 19 -21.41 -6.31 15.65
CA ALA A 19 -21.50 -5.07 16.39
C ALA A 19 -22.89 -4.89 17.03
N ALA A 20 -23.95 -5.30 16.31
CA ALA A 20 -25.32 -5.28 16.81
C ALA A 20 -25.52 -6.20 18.01
N SER A 21 -25.06 -7.46 17.93
CA SER A 21 -25.22 -8.43 19.00
C SER A 21 -24.40 -8.09 20.24
N ALA A 22 -23.26 -7.42 20.07
CA ALA A 22 -22.42 -6.93 21.15
C ALA A 22 -22.89 -5.59 21.75
N GLY A 23 -23.95 -4.97 21.23
CA GLY A 23 -24.43 -3.66 21.68
C GLY A 23 -23.49 -2.49 21.33
N ASN A 24 -22.49 -2.69 20.46
CA ASN A 24 -21.58 -1.64 20.02
C ASN A 24 -22.24 -0.80 18.91
N THR A 25 -23.04 0.18 19.34
CA THR A 25 -23.85 1.02 18.45
C THR A 25 -23.00 1.91 17.54
N GLU A 26 -21.89 2.46 18.05
CA GLU A 26 -21.00 3.33 17.28
C GLU A 26 -20.32 2.58 16.13
N ARG A 27 -19.67 1.45 16.41
CA ARG A 27 -19.08 0.57 15.39
C ARG A 27 -20.13 0.20 14.34
N GLN A 28 -21.34 -0.17 14.79
CA GLN A 28 -22.42 -0.56 13.88
C GLN A 28 -22.80 0.58 12.93
N GLN A 29 -22.93 1.82 13.44
CA GLN A 29 -23.31 2.98 12.64
C GLN A 29 -22.25 3.31 11.58
N ILE A 30 -20.97 3.33 11.96
CA ILE A 30 -19.87 3.62 11.01
C ILE A 30 -19.82 2.56 9.91
N LEU A 31 -19.88 1.28 10.27
CA LEU A 31 -19.85 0.20 9.28
C LEU A 31 -21.08 0.21 8.35
N LYS A 32 -22.28 0.55 8.87
CA LYS A 32 -23.47 0.75 8.04
C LYS A 32 -23.33 1.94 7.09
N ALA A 33 -22.73 3.04 7.55
CA ALA A 33 -22.45 4.20 6.70
C ALA A 33 -21.49 3.83 5.57
N LEU A 34 -20.43 3.07 5.86
CA LEU A 34 -19.48 2.56 4.87
C LEU A 34 -20.18 1.66 3.84
N LEU A 35 -21.02 0.72 4.29
CA LEU A 35 -21.82 -0.14 3.40
C LEU A 35 -22.79 0.67 2.52
N SER A 36 -23.41 1.71 3.09
CA SER A 36 -24.30 2.60 2.33
C SER A 36 -23.53 3.40 1.27
N CYS A 37 -22.37 3.94 1.63
CA CYS A 37 -21.47 4.63 0.70
C CYS A 37 -21.11 3.72 -0.48
N TRP A 38 -20.78 2.47 -0.20
CA TRP A 38 -20.49 1.48 -1.21
C TRP A 38 -21.66 1.24 -2.18
N ASN A 39 -22.87 1.01 -1.64
CA ASN A 39 -24.07 0.74 -2.45
C ASN A 39 -24.48 1.94 -3.30
N LYS A 40 -24.29 3.15 -2.78
CA LYS A 40 -24.61 4.42 -3.45
C LYS A 40 -23.49 4.93 -4.36
N LYS A 41 -22.35 4.23 -4.43
CA LYS A 41 -21.13 4.68 -5.14
C LYS A 41 -20.68 6.08 -4.69
N GLY A 42 -20.79 6.36 -3.39
CA GLY A 42 -20.30 7.59 -2.79
C GLY A 42 -18.78 7.65 -2.70
N SER A 43 -18.25 8.83 -2.37
CA SER A 43 -16.82 8.99 -2.08
C SER A 43 -16.48 8.44 -0.70
N PHE A 44 -15.37 7.71 -0.61
CA PHE A 44 -14.86 7.18 0.65
C PHE A 44 -14.02 8.20 1.44
N LEU A 45 -13.69 9.37 0.87
CA LEU A 45 -12.82 10.35 1.52
C LEU A 45 -13.36 10.85 2.87
N SER A 46 -14.68 10.89 3.06
CA SER A 46 -15.29 11.26 4.34
C SER A 46 -14.98 10.30 5.49
N PHE A 47 -14.47 9.10 5.18
CA PHE A 47 -14.05 8.11 6.18
C PHE A 47 -12.57 8.24 6.56
N ALA A 48 -11.81 9.17 5.95
CA ALA A 48 -10.40 9.38 6.28
C ALA A 48 -10.11 9.61 7.77
N PRO A 49 -10.97 10.32 8.55
CA PRO A 49 -10.75 10.47 9.99
C PRO A 49 -10.68 9.14 10.75
N PHE A 50 -11.32 8.07 10.24
CA PHE A 50 -11.30 6.73 10.84
C PHE A 50 -10.00 5.94 10.58
N LEU A 51 -9.06 6.53 9.83
CA LEU A 51 -7.69 6.04 9.72
C LEU A 51 -6.80 6.57 10.86
N GLU A 52 -7.24 7.65 11.52
CA GLU A 52 -6.55 8.35 12.61
C GLU A 52 -7.13 7.93 13.99
N ASP A 53 -6.59 8.50 15.07
CA ASP A 53 -6.60 8.02 16.48
C ASP A 53 -7.96 7.55 17.08
N ASP A 54 -7.87 6.63 18.06
CA ASP A 54 -8.94 5.99 18.88
C ASP A 54 -10.09 5.28 18.12
N THR A 55 -9.99 5.19 16.79
CA THR A 55 -10.97 4.45 16.01
C THR A 55 -10.82 2.95 16.24
N ASP A 56 -11.95 2.29 16.45
CA ASP A 56 -12.08 0.85 16.51
C ASP A 56 -11.30 0.14 15.39
N ARG A 57 -10.42 -0.81 15.75
CA ARG A 57 -9.53 -1.48 14.78
C ARG A 57 -10.28 -2.22 13.67
N VAL A 58 -11.48 -2.70 13.94
CA VAL A 58 -12.33 -3.31 12.91
C VAL A 58 -12.78 -2.25 11.90
N VAL A 59 -13.18 -1.07 12.39
CA VAL A 59 -13.55 0.07 11.53
C VAL A 59 -12.36 0.51 10.68
N GLN A 60 -11.19 0.72 11.30
CA GLN A 60 -9.98 1.14 10.59
C GLN A 60 -9.63 0.17 9.45
N TRP A 61 -9.70 -1.14 9.71
CA TRP A 61 -9.45 -2.15 8.69
C TRP A 61 -10.45 -2.08 7.52
N PHE A 62 -11.75 -1.97 7.81
CA PHE A 62 -12.75 -1.84 6.75
C PHE A 62 -12.61 -0.55 5.94
N VAL A 63 -12.26 0.56 6.58
CA VAL A 63 -12.03 1.83 5.89
C VAL A 63 -10.81 1.74 4.97
N ALA A 64 -9.69 1.20 5.47
CA ALA A 64 -8.48 1.01 4.67
C ALA A 64 -8.74 0.07 3.47
N ASP A 65 -9.43 -1.06 3.67
CA ASP A 65 -9.77 -1.98 2.57
C ASP A 65 -10.76 -1.33 1.58
N ALA A 66 -11.71 -0.51 2.05
CA ALA A 66 -12.60 0.24 1.17
C ALA A 66 -11.85 1.27 0.31
N PHE A 67 -10.80 1.89 0.87
CA PHE A 67 -9.93 2.80 0.12
C PHE A 67 -9.20 2.08 -1.01
N ALA A 68 -8.93 0.78 -0.92
CA ALA A 68 -8.40 -0.02 -2.03
C ALA A 68 -9.33 -0.05 -3.26
N TYR A 69 -10.63 0.22 -3.06
CA TYR A 69 -11.68 0.17 -4.09
C TYR A 69 -12.25 1.54 -4.46
N ALA A 70 -11.74 2.62 -3.87
CA ALA A 70 -12.26 3.97 -4.08
C ALA A 70 -12.07 4.49 -5.50
N LYS A 71 -11.02 4.05 -6.20
CA LYS A 71 -10.58 4.59 -7.51
C LYS A 71 -10.28 6.10 -7.47
N ASP A 72 -9.99 6.63 -6.28
CA ASP A 72 -9.64 8.02 -6.04
C ASP A 72 -8.22 8.05 -5.50
N GLU A 73 -7.27 8.57 -6.28
CA GLU A 73 -5.85 8.55 -5.90
C GLU A 73 -5.54 9.37 -4.64
N GLN A 74 -6.42 10.31 -4.24
CA GLN A 74 -6.24 11.10 -3.02
C GLN A 74 -6.19 10.21 -1.76
N VAL A 75 -6.76 9.00 -1.83
CA VAL A 75 -6.72 8.05 -0.70
C VAL A 75 -5.31 7.54 -0.42
N VAL A 76 -4.41 7.54 -1.40
CA VAL A 76 -3.05 6.99 -1.27
C VAL A 76 -2.26 7.81 -0.24
N GLU A 77 -2.30 9.13 -0.33
CA GLU A 77 -1.62 10.01 0.62
C GLU A 77 -2.19 9.89 2.04
N LEU A 78 -3.50 9.70 2.17
CA LEU A 78 -4.17 9.48 3.45
C LEU A 78 -3.71 8.16 4.11
N LEU A 79 -3.60 7.10 3.32
CA LEU A 79 -3.09 5.80 3.77
C LEU A 79 -1.61 5.87 4.16
N MET A 80 -0.79 6.54 3.35
CA MET A 80 0.64 6.76 3.63
C MET A 80 0.84 7.53 4.93
N LYS A 81 0.11 8.64 5.10
CA LYS A 81 0.13 9.45 6.33
C LYS A 81 -0.27 8.62 7.55
N ALA A 82 -1.35 7.85 7.45
CA ALA A 82 -1.81 7.00 8.54
C ALA A 82 -0.79 5.88 8.87
N ALA A 83 -0.09 5.32 7.87
CA ALA A 83 0.86 4.23 8.07
C ALA A 83 2.13 4.67 8.82
N VAL A 84 2.54 5.93 8.72
CA VAL A 84 3.71 6.45 9.46
C VAL A 84 3.37 6.98 10.85
N ALA A 85 2.09 7.17 11.16
CA ALA A 85 1.65 7.60 12.49
C ALA A 85 2.02 6.55 13.56
N SER A 86 2.55 7.02 14.70
CA SER A 86 3.03 6.16 15.79
C SER A 86 1.92 5.26 16.36
N ILE A 87 0.67 5.76 16.41
CA ILE A 87 -0.50 4.99 16.86
C ILE A 87 -0.77 3.72 16.03
N ASN A 88 -0.31 3.70 14.78
CA ASN A 88 -0.54 2.61 13.85
C ASN A 88 0.68 1.68 13.70
N GLN A 89 1.70 1.80 14.58
CA GLN A 89 2.94 1.02 14.47
C GLN A 89 2.72 -0.49 14.27
N ASN A 90 1.75 -1.08 14.98
CA ASN A 90 1.45 -2.52 14.90
C ASN A 90 0.43 -2.89 13.80
N TYR A 91 -0.09 -1.89 13.07
CA TYR A 91 -1.16 -2.06 12.08
C TYR A 91 -0.82 -1.42 10.73
N ARG A 92 0.46 -1.07 10.51
CA ARG A 92 0.91 -0.43 9.27
C ARG A 92 0.58 -1.25 8.03
N SER A 93 0.64 -2.58 8.10
CA SER A 93 0.30 -3.46 6.97
C SER A 93 -1.13 -3.23 6.47
N THR A 94 -2.09 -3.04 7.38
CA THR A 94 -3.49 -2.72 7.06
C THR A 94 -3.63 -1.46 6.21
N LEU A 95 -2.73 -0.49 6.41
CA LEU A 95 -2.76 0.82 5.75
C LEU A 95 -1.95 0.82 4.45
N ILE A 96 -0.92 -0.02 4.33
CA ILE A 96 -0.07 -0.10 3.14
C ILE A 96 -0.67 -1.03 2.07
N TRP A 97 -1.24 -2.18 2.44
CA TRP A 97 -1.79 -3.15 1.48
C TRP A 97 -2.78 -2.56 0.46
N PRO A 98 -3.70 -1.65 0.82
CA PRO A 98 -4.62 -1.03 -0.13
C PRO A 98 -3.91 -0.27 -1.27
N CYS A 99 -2.71 0.25 -1.03
CA CYS A 99 -1.97 1.06 -2.01
C CYS A 99 -1.60 0.26 -3.26
N ILE A 100 -1.52 -1.07 -3.20
CA ILE A 100 -1.20 -1.93 -4.37
C ILE A 100 -2.25 -1.82 -5.49
N ARG A 101 -3.44 -1.30 -5.20
CA ARG A 101 -4.52 -1.08 -6.18
C ARG A 101 -4.33 0.20 -7.01
N TYR A 102 -3.34 1.01 -6.66
CA TYR A 102 -3.04 2.28 -7.28
C TYR A 102 -1.66 2.24 -7.92
N ASP A 103 -1.47 3.02 -8.98
CA ASP A 103 -0.12 3.27 -9.47
C ASP A 103 0.59 4.25 -8.53
N CYS A 104 1.44 3.70 -7.67
CA CYS A 104 2.17 4.45 -6.67
C CYS A 104 3.52 5.00 -7.18
N THR A 105 3.77 4.99 -8.49
CA THR A 105 5.06 5.43 -9.08
C THR A 105 5.51 6.80 -8.57
N LYS A 106 4.60 7.78 -8.46
CA LYS A 106 4.88 9.14 -7.93
C LYS A 106 5.29 9.17 -6.45
N HIS A 107 5.08 8.07 -5.73
CA HIS A 107 5.36 7.92 -4.31
C HIS A 107 6.51 6.93 -4.03
N LEU A 108 7.35 6.63 -5.03
CA LEU A 108 8.49 5.71 -4.90
C LEU A 108 9.38 6.02 -3.68
N GLU A 109 9.67 7.30 -3.45
CA GLU A 109 10.50 7.73 -2.33
C GLU A 109 9.90 7.31 -0.98
N PHE A 110 8.60 7.51 -0.78
CA PHE A 110 7.92 7.12 0.45
C PHE A 110 8.03 5.61 0.71
N PHE A 111 7.71 4.76 -0.29
CA PHE A 111 7.74 3.31 -0.09
C PHE A 111 9.17 2.79 0.11
N THR A 112 10.14 3.43 -0.52
CA THR A 112 11.56 3.13 -0.30
C THR A 112 11.98 3.46 1.13
N GLU A 113 11.71 4.67 1.60
CA GLU A 113 12.05 5.08 2.98
C GLU A 113 11.27 4.28 4.01
N PHE A 114 10.02 3.91 3.72
CA PHE A 114 9.21 3.05 4.56
C PHE A 114 9.87 1.67 4.77
N ILE A 115 10.35 1.06 3.68
CA ILE A 115 11.09 -0.22 3.73
C ILE A 115 12.39 -0.05 4.51
N LEU A 116 13.19 0.97 4.20
CA LEU A 116 14.52 1.17 4.80
C LEU A 116 14.49 1.49 6.30
N ARG A 117 13.42 2.12 6.79
CA ARG A 117 13.29 2.52 8.21
C ARG A 117 12.50 1.51 9.04
N CYS A 118 12.01 0.41 8.45
CA CYS A 118 11.20 -0.55 9.17
C CYS A 118 12.06 -1.42 10.09
N SER A 119 12.08 -1.10 11.39
CA SER A 119 12.87 -1.84 12.38
C SER A 119 12.32 -3.23 12.71
N ASP A 120 11.04 -3.46 12.43
CA ASP A 120 10.37 -4.76 12.57
C ASP A 120 9.99 -5.28 11.17
N PRO A 121 10.86 -6.09 10.54
CA PRO A 121 10.64 -6.59 9.19
C PRO A 121 9.56 -7.67 9.20
N GLY A 122 8.30 -7.23 9.10
CA GLY A 122 7.13 -8.09 9.06
C GLY A 122 6.22 -7.82 7.87
N GLU A 123 4.92 -8.05 8.04
CA GLU A 123 3.92 -7.90 6.98
C GLU A 123 3.87 -6.48 6.40
N ALA A 124 4.16 -5.45 7.20
CA ALA A 124 4.13 -4.07 6.73
C ALA A 124 5.22 -3.80 5.67
N MET A 125 6.44 -4.25 5.91
CA MET A 125 7.55 -4.12 4.97
C MET A 125 7.27 -4.92 3.69
N LEU A 126 6.76 -6.15 3.84
CA LEU A 126 6.31 -6.98 2.72
C LEU A 126 5.26 -6.26 1.86
N ALA A 127 4.25 -5.64 2.49
CA ALA A 127 3.26 -4.85 1.77
C ALA A 127 3.90 -3.71 0.96
N GLY A 128 4.91 -3.03 1.53
CA GLY A 128 5.69 -2.01 0.82
C GLY A 128 6.40 -2.53 -0.43
N VAL A 129 7.01 -3.73 -0.34
CA VAL A 129 7.63 -4.40 -1.50
C VAL A 129 6.60 -4.67 -2.60
N PHE A 130 5.45 -5.23 -2.24
CA PHE A 130 4.38 -5.50 -3.21
C PHE A 130 3.82 -4.23 -3.86
N VAL A 131 3.76 -3.10 -3.13
CA VAL A 131 3.39 -1.82 -3.73
C VAL A 131 4.41 -1.38 -4.77
N ILE A 132 5.71 -1.52 -4.50
CA ILE A 132 6.78 -1.25 -5.48
C ILE A 132 6.66 -2.15 -6.71
N GLU A 133 6.41 -3.45 -6.52
CA GLU A 133 6.19 -4.39 -7.63
C GLU A 133 4.99 -4.01 -8.53
N ALA A 134 3.96 -3.41 -7.94
CA ALA A 134 2.75 -2.98 -8.63
C ALA A 134 2.89 -1.64 -9.38
N MET A 135 3.93 -0.85 -9.11
CA MET A 135 4.17 0.42 -9.81
C MET A 135 4.33 0.20 -11.32
N GLN A 136 3.75 1.12 -12.11
CA GLN A 136 3.71 0.98 -13.57
C GLN A 136 4.89 1.67 -14.26
N GLY A 137 5.51 2.67 -13.62
CA GLY A 137 6.43 3.57 -14.29
C GLY A 137 5.70 4.56 -15.20
N PRO A 138 6.43 5.30 -16.07
CA PRO A 138 7.88 5.24 -16.22
C PRO A 138 8.60 5.77 -14.99
N PHE A 139 9.81 5.25 -14.77
CA PHE A 139 10.70 5.74 -13.73
C PHE A 139 11.76 6.65 -14.33
N GLU A 140 12.06 7.73 -13.61
CA GLU A 140 13.18 8.59 -13.94
C GLU A 140 14.50 7.82 -13.66
N PRO A 141 15.39 7.64 -14.65
CA PRO A 141 16.58 6.79 -14.54
C PRO A 141 17.48 7.07 -13.34
N HIS A 142 17.74 8.35 -13.05
CA HIS A 142 18.64 8.75 -11.98
C HIS A 142 18.02 8.43 -10.60
N THR A 143 16.77 8.80 -10.38
CA THR A 143 15.98 8.53 -9.17
C THR A 143 15.87 7.04 -8.92
N LEU A 144 15.63 6.22 -9.96
CA LEU A 144 15.55 4.77 -9.83
C LEU A 144 16.90 4.16 -9.43
N LYS A 145 18.00 4.54 -10.09
CA LYS A 145 19.33 4.03 -9.77
C LYS A 145 19.76 4.39 -8.35
N GLN A 146 19.48 5.62 -7.91
CA GLN A 146 19.73 6.04 -6.53
C GLN A 146 18.90 5.24 -5.52
N THR A 147 17.62 5.03 -5.82
CA THR A 147 16.71 4.20 -5.00
C THR A 147 17.23 2.78 -4.85
N VAL A 148 17.59 2.12 -5.96
CA VAL A 148 18.18 0.77 -5.95
C VAL A 148 19.47 0.74 -5.15
N HIS A 149 20.35 1.72 -5.34
CA HIS A 149 21.59 1.80 -4.58
C HIS A 149 21.34 1.89 -3.07
N LYS A 150 20.43 2.77 -2.62
CA LYS A 150 20.03 2.85 -1.20
C LYS A 150 19.49 1.52 -0.68
N LEU A 151 18.58 0.90 -1.44
CA LEU A 151 18.01 -0.40 -1.10
C LEU A 151 19.07 -1.50 -0.95
N LEU A 152 20.21 -1.44 -1.66
CA LEU A 152 21.24 -2.48 -1.58
C LEU A 152 22.39 -2.18 -0.62
N THR A 153 22.54 -0.94 -0.14
CA THR A 153 23.76 -0.52 0.59
C THR A 153 23.52 0.04 1.98
N GLN A 154 22.32 0.57 2.26
CA GLN A 154 22.01 1.17 3.55
C GLN A 154 22.04 0.16 4.71
N ASP A 155 22.35 0.64 5.91
CA ASP A 155 22.40 -0.19 7.10
C ASP A 155 21.01 -0.70 7.52
N ASN A 156 21.01 -1.89 8.12
CA ASN A 156 19.80 -2.57 8.54
C ASN A 156 19.38 -2.12 9.95
N PRO A 157 18.16 -1.59 10.14
CA PRO A 157 17.66 -1.17 11.46
C PRO A 157 17.29 -2.36 12.37
N ALA A 158 17.13 -3.58 11.84
CA ALA A 158 16.81 -4.76 12.63
C ALA A 158 18.00 -5.15 13.53
N THR A 159 17.69 -5.57 14.75
CA THR A 159 18.72 -5.82 15.79
C THR A 159 19.13 -7.30 15.86
N ASP A 160 18.18 -8.22 15.68
CA ASP A 160 18.43 -9.66 15.69
C ASP A 160 18.80 -10.22 14.30
N ALA A 161 19.40 -11.41 14.27
CA ALA A 161 19.92 -12.01 13.04
C ALA A 161 18.80 -12.41 12.03
N ALA A 162 17.65 -12.89 12.52
CA ALA A 162 16.55 -13.32 11.66
C ALA A 162 15.86 -12.11 11.02
N GLY A 163 15.56 -11.09 11.82
CA GLY A 163 15.06 -9.80 11.34
C GLY A 163 16.01 -9.17 10.34
N LYS A 164 17.33 -9.20 10.60
CA LYS A 164 18.32 -8.68 9.64
C LYS A 164 18.22 -9.38 8.27
N LEU A 165 18.18 -10.70 8.25
CA LEU A 165 18.08 -11.46 7.01
C LEU A 165 16.74 -11.20 6.30
N GLN A 166 15.63 -11.16 7.03
CA GLN A 166 14.32 -10.89 6.46
C GLN A 166 14.22 -9.49 5.85
N HIS A 167 14.75 -8.49 6.54
CA HIS A 167 14.83 -7.12 6.05
C HIS A 167 15.69 -7.03 4.77
N GLU A 168 16.82 -7.74 4.74
CA GLU A 168 17.68 -7.81 3.56
C GLU A 168 16.95 -8.43 2.37
N VAL A 169 16.23 -9.54 2.58
CA VAL A 169 15.41 -10.18 1.53
C VAL A 169 14.41 -9.18 0.94
N PHE A 170 13.67 -8.46 1.78
CA PHE A 170 12.67 -7.50 1.31
C PHE A 170 13.27 -6.32 0.55
N ARG A 171 14.44 -5.83 0.98
CA ARG A 171 15.17 -4.78 0.27
C ARG A 171 15.66 -5.24 -1.11
N VAL A 172 16.26 -6.42 -1.17
CA VAL A 172 16.73 -7.01 -2.43
C VAL A 172 15.55 -7.27 -3.38
N GLN A 173 14.41 -7.74 -2.87
CA GLN A 173 13.20 -7.92 -3.67
C GLN A 173 12.68 -6.60 -4.23
N ALA A 174 12.58 -5.54 -3.42
CA ALA A 174 12.19 -4.22 -3.90
C ALA A 174 13.15 -3.67 -4.96
N ALA A 175 14.46 -3.80 -4.75
CA ALA A 175 15.48 -3.38 -5.71
C ALA A 175 15.38 -4.15 -7.04
N HIS A 176 15.20 -5.47 -6.95
CA HIS A 176 15.01 -6.34 -8.11
C HIS A 176 13.74 -5.97 -8.90
N ALA A 177 12.63 -5.72 -8.22
CA ALA A 177 11.38 -5.29 -8.84
C ALA A 177 11.56 -3.99 -9.65
N LEU A 178 12.23 -2.99 -9.08
CA LEU A 178 12.53 -1.73 -9.76
C LEU A 178 13.42 -1.93 -10.98
N LEU A 179 14.49 -2.71 -10.86
CA LEU A 179 15.40 -3.02 -11.99
C LEU A 179 14.66 -3.73 -13.12
N ASN A 180 13.80 -4.69 -12.81
CA ASN A 180 13.02 -5.42 -13.82
C ASN A 180 12.06 -4.48 -14.58
N LYS A 181 11.39 -3.57 -13.86
CA LYS A 181 10.51 -2.57 -14.48
C LYS A 181 11.28 -1.61 -15.36
N TYR A 182 12.43 -1.13 -14.88
CA TYR A 182 13.28 -0.22 -15.63
C TYR A 182 13.87 -0.88 -16.89
N PHE A 183 14.26 -2.15 -16.80
CA PHE A 183 14.68 -2.92 -17.98
C PHE A 183 13.55 -2.98 -19.02
N GLY A 184 12.32 -3.30 -18.59
CA GLY A 184 11.16 -3.31 -19.49
C GLY A 184 10.85 -1.96 -20.12
N GLN A 185 11.06 -0.85 -19.39
CA GLN A 185 10.94 0.50 -19.93
C GLN A 185 11.98 0.74 -21.04
N ILE A 186 13.26 0.44 -20.79
CA ILE A 186 14.33 0.63 -21.78
C ILE A 186 14.14 -0.25 -23.02
N ASP A 187 13.73 -1.51 -22.84
CA ASP A 187 13.45 -2.41 -23.96
C ASP A 187 12.31 -1.88 -24.84
N LYS A 188 11.25 -1.36 -24.22
CA LYS A 188 10.15 -0.71 -24.94
C LYS A 188 10.62 0.53 -25.71
N ASP A 189 11.33 1.44 -25.04
CA ASP A 189 11.81 2.69 -25.64
C ASP A 189 12.74 2.38 -26.85
N TRP A 190 13.63 1.40 -26.71
CA TRP A 190 14.51 0.97 -27.80
C TRP A 190 13.73 0.40 -29.00
N ASN A 191 12.74 -0.46 -28.75
CA ASN A 191 11.92 -1.03 -29.82
C ASN A 191 11.09 0.03 -30.56
N GLU A 192 10.57 1.04 -29.84
CA GLU A 192 9.85 2.17 -30.45
C GLU A 192 10.79 3.03 -31.32
N ASP A 193 12.02 3.29 -30.87
CA ASP A 193 13.03 4.00 -31.65
C ASP A 193 13.40 3.25 -32.94
N LEU A 194 13.57 1.92 -32.87
CA LEU A 194 13.83 1.08 -34.05
C LEU A 194 12.69 1.11 -35.07
N ALA A 195 11.44 1.06 -34.60
CA ALA A 195 10.26 1.13 -35.45
C ALA A 195 10.14 2.49 -36.17
N ASN A 196 10.51 3.58 -35.49
CA ASN A 196 10.50 4.92 -36.05
C ASN A 196 11.69 5.21 -36.98
N ALA A 197 12.81 4.50 -36.82
CA ALA A 197 14.02 4.65 -37.64
C ALA A 197 13.95 3.91 -39.00
N THR A 198 12.96 3.05 -39.23
CA THR A 198 12.81 2.30 -40.48
C THR A 198 11.95 3.12 -41.48
N PRO A 199 12.50 3.63 -42.59
CA PRO A 199 11.71 4.33 -43.59
C PRO A 199 10.70 3.36 -44.26
N ARG A 200 9.46 3.82 -44.44
CA ARG A 200 8.41 3.10 -45.17
C ARG A 200 8.74 2.94 -46.65
#